data_AF-A0A356T6D5-F1
#
_entry.id   AF-A0A356T6D5-F1
#
_cell.length_a   1.000
_cell.length_b   1.000
_cell.length_c   1.000
_cell.angle_alpha   90.00
_cell.angle_beta   90.00
_cell.angle_gamma   90.00
#
_symmetry.space_group_name_H-M   'P 1'
#
loop_
_entity.id
_entity.type
_entity.pdbx_description
1 polymer ?
#
loop_
_entity_poly.entity_id
_entity_poly.type
_entity_poly.pdbx_seq_one_letter_code
_entity_poly.pdbx_strand_id
1 'polypeptide(L)'
;MSQPPLLEAIERHEIGIERVLRELLERCERDPQLVADLDACNFQPYPSPSDEIDCLNPWFFVIAMNGAGSAYGLYLHPAAKPNGGPHPWVYWEHEDDTLRFMADDTGRFLRGLIADTRGWSEEPDAVDRAASALRELGVAIDGEAIELDFEARAAWLPPIEEDVEDVEVYLAMLDTDRDAAERGLLAHRMQHDERATEALDQLDRARGWRPPRALDD
;
A
#
# COMPACT_ATOMS: atom_id res chain seq x y z
N MET A 1 -17.85 -10.02 14.22
CA MET A 1 -16.98 -9.32 15.21
C MET A 1 -16.91 -7.87 14.78
N SER A 2 -16.89 -6.90 15.69
CA SER A 2 -16.71 -5.49 15.28
C SER A 2 -15.27 -5.32 14.82
N GLN A 3 -15.04 -4.64 13.69
CA GLN A 3 -13.69 -4.26 13.31
C GLN A 3 -13.08 -3.36 14.41
N PRO A 4 -11.77 -3.49 14.67
CA PRO A 4 -11.08 -2.56 15.56
C PRO A 4 -11.16 -1.12 14.99
N PRO A 5 -11.02 -0.10 15.86
CA PRO A 5 -10.76 1.27 15.41
C PRO A 5 -9.60 1.32 14.40
N LEU A 6 -9.70 2.21 13.42
CA LEU A 6 -8.77 2.31 12.29
C LEU A 6 -7.32 2.53 12.77
N LEU A 7 -7.12 3.41 13.76
CA LEU A 7 -5.78 3.62 14.31
C LEU A 7 -5.27 2.42 15.10
N GLU A 8 -6.14 1.78 15.86
CA GLU A 8 -5.77 0.63 16.68
C GLU A 8 -5.25 -0.52 15.80
N ALA A 9 -5.86 -0.72 14.63
CA ALA A 9 -5.41 -1.67 13.62
C ALA A 9 -4.01 -1.37 13.08
N ILE A 10 -3.55 -0.12 13.06
CA ILE A 10 -2.19 0.24 12.64
C ILE A 10 -1.20 0.08 13.80
N GLU A 11 -1.59 0.57 14.98
CA GLU A 11 -0.72 0.61 16.17
C GLU A 11 -0.38 -0.79 16.68
N ARG A 12 -1.31 -1.75 16.55
CA ARG A 12 -1.08 -3.16 16.89
C ARG A 12 0.06 -3.81 16.09
N HIS A 13 0.39 -3.27 14.91
CA HIS A 13 1.46 -3.77 14.05
C HIS A 13 2.72 -2.90 14.12
N GLU A 14 2.78 -1.94 15.05
CA GLU A 14 3.92 -1.04 15.28
C GLU A 14 4.33 -0.24 14.02
N ILE A 15 3.36 0.05 13.14
CA ILE A 15 3.62 0.73 11.86
C ILE A 15 3.75 2.24 12.09
N GLY A 16 4.91 2.79 11.74
CA GLY A 16 5.15 4.22 11.79
C GLY A 16 4.48 4.96 10.63
N ILE A 17 3.36 5.64 10.90
CA ILE A 17 2.64 6.45 9.91
C ILE A 17 2.89 7.96 10.07
N GLU A 18 2.74 8.70 8.98
CA GLU A 18 2.85 10.16 8.98
C GLU A 18 1.71 10.82 9.76
N ARG A 19 1.97 12.03 10.29
CA ARG A 19 0.98 12.81 11.05
C ARG A 19 -0.32 13.01 10.28
N VAL A 20 -0.23 13.31 8.98
CA VAL A 20 -1.39 13.54 8.12
C VAL A 20 -2.28 12.30 8.03
N LEU A 21 -1.69 11.11 7.82
CA LEU A 21 -2.44 9.86 7.75
C LEU A 21 -3.09 9.54 9.11
N ARG A 22 -2.34 9.72 10.20
CA ARG A 22 -2.86 9.53 11.55
C ARG A 22 -4.08 10.40 11.82
N GLU A 23 -3.97 11.70 11.59
CA GLU A 23 -5.07 12.65 11.82
C GLU A 23 -6.28 12.38 10.92
N LEU A 24 -6.05 11.92 9.68
CA LEU A 24 -7.12 11.50 8.76
C LEU A 24 -7.91 10.32 9.33
N LEU A 25 -7.22 9.26 9.74
CA LEU A 25 -7.86 8.05 10.26
C LEU A 25 -8.59 8.32 11.58
N GLU A 26 -7.99 9.10 12.48
CA GLU A 26 -8.66 9.55 13.71
C GLU A 26 -9.92 10.37 13.42
N ARG A 27 -9.94 11.15 12.34
CA ARG A 27 -11.13 11.92 11.95
C ARG A 27 -12.19 11.01 11.36
N CYS A 28 -11.81 10.02 10.55
CA CYS A 28 -12.74 9.03 9.97
C CYS A 28 -13.50 8.24 11.06
N GLU A 29 -12.87 7.96 12.20
CA GLU A 29 -13.54 7.29 13.33
C GLU A 29 -14.68 8.13 13.97
N ARG A 30 -14.67 9.45 13.75
CA ARG A 30 -15.58 10.40 14.40
C ARG A 30 -16.51 11.12 13.43
N ASP A 31 -16.23 11.05 12.13
CA ASP A 31 -16.92 11.79 11.08
C ASP A 31 -17.39 10.83 9.96
N PRO A 32 -18.61 10.28 10.08
CA PRO A 32 -19.17 9.39 9.06
C PRO A 32 -19.36 10.07 7.71
N GLN A 33 -19.53 11.41 7.68
CA GLN A 33 -19.66 12.15 6.43
C GLN A 33 -18.32 12.17 5.69
N LEU A 34 -17.21 12.34 6.40
CA LEU A 34 -15.88 12.23 5.80
C LEU A 34 -15.65 10.84 5.21
N VAL A 35 -16.06 9.77 5.90
CA VAL A 35 -15.93 8.40 5.38
C VAL A 35 -16.70 8.24 4.07
N ALA A 36 -17.94 8.72 4.01
CA ALA A 36 -18.74 8.70 2.78
C ALA A 36 -18.12 9.56 1.66
N ASP A 37 -17.57 10.73 2.00
CA ASP A 37 -16.93 11.61 1.03
C ASP A 37 -15.63 11.00 0.46
N LEU A 38 -14.87 10.25 1.28
CA LEU A 38 -13.69 9.50 0.85
C LEU A 38 -14.08 8.26 0.02
N ASP A 39 -15.18 7.58 0.37
CA ASP A 39 -15.71 6.45 -0.40
C ASP A 39 -16.08 6.89 -1.83
N ALA A 40 -16.66 8.08 -2.00
CA ALA A 40 -16.90 8.68 -3.32
C ALA A 40 -15.60 8.99 -4.11
N CYS A 41 -14.45 8.93 -3.45
CA CYS A 41 -13.12 9.01 -4.06
C CYS A 41 -12.45 7.64 -4.22
N ASN A 42 -13.23 6.55 -4.16
CA ASN A 42 -12.74 5.17 -4.09
C ASN A 42 -11.70 4.98 -2.97
N PHE A 43 -11.91 5.59 -1.80
CA PHE A 43 -11.04 5.43 -0.64
C PHE A 43 -11.87 5.03 0.57
N GLN A 44 -11.97 3.73 0.81
CA GLN A 44 -12.69 3.15 1.96
C GLN A 44 -11.69 2.76 3.04
N PRO A 45 -11.53 3.54 4.13
CA PRO A 45 -10.55 3.23 5.17
C PRO A 45 -10.72 1.80 5.71
N TYR A 46 -9.68 0.98 5.54
CA TYR A 46 -9.63 -0.41 5.94
C TYR A 46 -8.18 -0.78 6.31
N PRO A 47 -7.66 -0.36 7.48
CA PRO A 47 -6.31 -0.71 7.86
C PRO A 47 -6.22 -2.20 8.19
N SER A 48 -5.44 -2.95 7.41
CA SER A 48 -5.22 -4.39 7.64
C SER A 48 -3.89 -4.85 7.05
N PRO A 49 -3.31 -5.93 7.60
CA PRO A 49 -2.28 -6.71 6.90
C PRO A 49 -2.77 -7.23 5.53
N SER A 50 -1.83 -7.53 4.62
CA SER A 50 -2.13 -8.03 3.27
C SER A 50 -2.79 -9.40 3.25
N ASP A 51 -2.46 -10.27 4.22
CA ASP A 51 -3.00 -11.62 4.34
C ASP A 51 -4.48 -11.67 4.72
N GLU A 52 -5.07 -10.56 5.16
CA GLU A 52 -6.52 -10.44 5.39
C GLU A 52 -7.33 -10.18 4.11
N ILE A 53 -6.66 -9.80 3.01
CA ILE A 53 -7.30 -9.44 1.73
C ILE A 53 -6.81 -10.29 0.55
N ASP A 54 -6.29 -11.49 0.83
CA ASP A 54 -5.71 -12.42 -0.16
C ASP A 54 -4.51 -11.87 -0.96
N CYS A 55 -3.94 -10.73 -0.57
CA CYS A 55 -2.72 -10.19 -1.17
C CYS A 55 -1.49 -10.97 -0.67
N LEU A 56 -0.76 -11.61 -1.58
CA LEU A 56 0.32 -12.52 -1.23
C LEU A 56 1.65 -11.81 -0.93
N ASN A 57 1.74 -10.51 -1.22
CA ASN A 57 2.89 -9.70 -0.87
C ASN A 57 2.84 -9.30 0.61
N PRO A 58 3.66 -9.91 1.48
CA PRO A 58 3.52 -9.74 2.92
C PRO A 58 3.99 -8.36 3.42
N TRP A 59 4.60 -7.56 2.55
CA TRP A 59 5.11 -6.23 2.90
C TRP A 59 4.11 -5.11 2.60
N PHE A 60 2.97 -5.44 2.00
CA PHE A 60 1.87 -4.52 1.79
C PHE A 60 1.04 -4.43 3.08
N PHE A 61 0.74 -3.21 3.51
CA PHE A 61 -0.22 -2.97 4.57
C PHE A 61 -1.33 -2.07 4.04
N VAL A 62 -2.54 -2.60 4.02
CA VAL A 62 -3.73 -1.93 3.51
C VAL A 62 -4.03 -0.73 4.38
N ILE A 63 -4.40 0.38 3.75
CA ILE A 63 -4.95 1.54 4.43
C ILE A 63 -6.38 1.80 3.97
N ALA A 64 -6.68 1.56 2.70
CA ALA A 64 -8.02 1.71 2.16
C ALA A 64 -8.29 0.77 0.99
N MET A 65 -9.52 0.26 0.91
CA MET A 65 -10.03 -0.44 -0.27
C MET A 65 -10.57 0.58 -1.29
N ASN A 66 -10.56 0.23 -2.58
CA ASN A 66 -11.11 1.08 -3.63
C ASN A 66 -12.59 0.79 -4.00
N GLY A 67 -13.22 -0.16 -3.30
CA GLY A 67 -14.60 -0.60 -3.56
C GLY A 67 -14.76 -1.60 -4.72
N ALA A 68 -13.71 -1.85 -5.50
CA ALA A 68 -13.70 -2.80 -6.63
C ALA A 68 -12.89 -4.09 -6.35
N GLY A 69 -12.37 -4.24 -5.13
CA GLY A 69 -11.56 -5.40 -4.73
C GLY A 69 -10.08 -5.09 -4.56
N SER A 70 -9.60 -4.01 -5.15
CA SER A 70 -8.21 -3.54 -5.06
C SER A 70 -8.00 -2.58 -3.89
N ALA A 71 -6.74 -2.27 -3.57
CA ALA A 71 -6.41 -1.56 -2.33
C ALA A 71 -5.27 -0.56 -2.48
N TYR A 72 -5.32 0.51 -1.68
CA TYR A 72 -4.22 1.43 -1.44
C TYR A 72 -3.62 1.14 -0.07
N GLY A 73 -2.29 1.22 0.01
CA GLY A 73 -1.61 0.94 1.25
C GLY A 73 -0.16 1.38 1.26
N LEU A 74 0.50 1.10 2.38
CA LEU A 74 1.89 1.42 2.60
C LEU A 74 2.74 0.19 2.28
N TYR A 75 3.86 0.41 1.59
CA TYR A 75 4.85 -0.63 1.40
C TYR A 75 5.92 -0.56 2.50
N LEU A 76 5.94 -1.59 3.35
CA LEU A 76 6.72 -1.60 4.58
C LEU A 76 8.08 -2.28 4.44
N HIS A 77 8.42 -2.76 3.24
CA HIS A 77 9.69 -3.42 2.99
C HIS A 77 10.88 -2.50 3.31
N PRO A 78 11.90 -2.96 4.07
CA PRO A 78 13.03 -2.12 4.45
C PRO A 78 13.78 -1.47 3.29
N ALA A 79 13.83 -2.12 2.11
CA ALA A 79 14.48 -1.57 0.92
C ALA A 79 13.71 -0.38 0.29
N ALA A 80 12.42 -0.21 0.60
CA ALA A 80 11.60 0.87 0.08
C ALA A 80 11.86 2.22 0.78
N LYS A 81 12.56 2.20 1.92
CA LYS A 81 12.83 3.36 2.78
C LYS A 81 14.33 3.49 3.10
N PRO A 82 15.22 3.64 2.10
CA PRO A 82 16.67 3.59 2.31
C PRO A 82 17.23 4.71 3.20
N ASN A 83 16.50 5.82 3.37
CA ASN A 83 16.93 6.99 4.15
C ASN A 83 16.04 7.30 5.38
N GLY A 84 15.17 6.38 5.79
CA GLY A 84 14.28 6.60 6.94
C GLY A 84 13.13 7.59 6.69
N GLY A 85 12.82 7.91 5.43
CA GLY A 85 11.69 8.76 5.02
C GLY A 85 10.30 8.16 5.30
N PRO A 86 9.20 8.73 4.80
CA PRO A 86 7.88 8.09 4.90
C PRO A 86 7.85 6.72 4.18
N HIS A 87 6.87 5.88 4.52
CA HIS A 87 6.62 4.66 3.75
C HIS A 87 5.91 5.04 2.45
N PRO A 88 6.38 4.55 1.29
CA PRO A 88 5.74 4.87 0.02
C PRO A 88 4.36 4.21 -0.06
N TRP A 89 3.45 4.91 -0.73
CA TRP A 89 2.14 4.42 -1.09
C TRP A 89 2.21 3.56 -2.34
N VAL A 90 1.52 2.43 -2.28
CA VAL A 90 1.36 1.52 -3.40
C VAL A 90 -0.11 1.17 -3.57
N TYR A 91 -0.48 0.86 -4.80
CA TYR A 91 -1.75 0.27 -5.17
C TYR A 91 -1.53 -1.22 -5.42
N TRP A 92 -2.40 -2.04 -4.86
CA TRP A 92 -2.48 -3.46 -5.12
C TRP A 92 -3.64 -3.72 -6.07
N GLU A 93 -3.36 -4.34 -7.21
CA GLU A 93 -4.36 -4.78 -8.17
C GLU A 93 -4.72 -6.25 -7.89
N HIS A 94 -5.98 -6.48 -7.55
CA HIS A 94 -6.44 -7.81 -7.15
C HIS A 94 -6.51 -8.81 -8.31
N GLU A 95 -6.68 -8.34 -9.57
CA GLU A 95 -6.83 -9.23 -10.72
C GLU A 95 -5.55 -9.99 -11.07
N ASP A 96 -4.39 -9.33 -10.93
CA ASP A 96 -3.07 -9.88 -11.27
C ASP A 96 -2.17 -10.03 -10.03
N ASP A 97 -2.70 -9.75 -8.84
CA ASP A 97 -2.00 -9.71 -7.54
C ASP A 97 -0.73 -8.86 -7.57
N THR A 98 -0.67 -7.77 -8.35
CA THR A 98 0.55 -6.95 -8.47
C THR A 98 0.51 -5.65 -7.67
N LEU A 99 1.70 -5.10 -7.37
CA LEU A 99 1.86 -3.80 -6.72
C LEU A 99 2.33 -2.74 -7.72
N ARG A 100 1.80 -1.52 -7.57
CA ARG A 100 2.13 -0.33 -8.38
C ARG A 100 2.49 0.82 -7.46
N PHE A 101 3.52 1.59 -7.81
CA PHE A 101 3.92 2.74 -7.00
C PHE A 101 2.95 3.90 -7.20
N MET A 102 2.49 4.51 -6.11
CA MET A 102 1.56 5.64 -6.19
C MET A 102 2.22 6.96 -5.78
N ALA A 103 2.91 6.98 -4.64
CA ALA A 103 3.53 8.19 -4.13
C ALA A 103 4.57 7.90 -3.04
N ASP A 104 5.51 8.83 -2.84
CA ASP A 104 6.51 8.72 -1.77
C ASP A 104 5.94 8.99 -0.37
N ASP A 105 4.85 9.77 -0.28
CA ASP A 105 4.28 10.23 0.99
C ASP A 105 2.76 10.40 0.91
N THR A 106 2.10 10.43 2.08
CA THR A 106 0.65 10.57 2.23
C THR A 106 0.10 11.85 1.60
N GLY A 107 0.80 12.97 1.71
CA GLY A 107 0.32 14.24 1.17
C GLY A 107 0.27 14.21 -0.36
N ARG A 108 1.29 13.62 -0.98
CA ARG A 108 1.42 13.44 -2.42
C ARG A 108 0.37 12.44 -2.94
N PHE A 109 0.16 11.31 -2.24
CA PHE A 109 -0.89 10.34 -2.56
C PHE A 109 -2.29 10.98 -2.51
N LEU A 110 -2.68 11.57 -1.38
CA LEU A 110 -4.04 12.10 -1.18
C LEU A 110 -4.36 13.24 -2.16
N ARG A 111 -3.37 14.07 -2.50
CA ARG A 111 -3.55 15.10 -3.54
C ARG A 111 -3.73 14.50 -4.92
N GLY A 112 -2.96 13.46 -5.27
CA GLY A 112 -3.13 12.74 -6.52
C GLY A 112 -4.49 12.07 -6.62
N LEU A 113 -4.94 11.43 -5.54
CA LEU A 113 -6.26 10.81 -5.44
C LEU A 113 -7.37 11.80 -5.75
N ILE A 114 -7.40 12.96 -5.07
CA ILE A 114 -8.42 13.99 -5.35
C ILE A 114 -8.34 14.52 -6.79
N ALA A 115 -7.13 14.70 -7.34
CA ALA A 115 -6.96 15.17 -8.70
C ALA A 115 -7.49 14.16 -9.73
N ASP A 116 -7.19 12.87 -9.54
CA ASP A 116 -7.67 11.76 -10.37
C ASP A 116 -9.19 11.62 -10.28
N THR A 117 -9.73 11.53 -9.06
CA THR A 117 -11.17 11.38 -8.81
C THR A 117 -12.01 12.49 -9.45
N ARG A 118 -11.52 13.74 -9.43
CA ARG A 118 -12.22 14.86 -10.11
C ARG A 118 -12.38 14.66 -11.61
N GLY A 119 -11.54 13.83 -12.24
CA GLY A 119 -11.61 13.51 -13.66
C GLY A 119 -12.79 12.60 -14.04
N TRP A 120 -13.32 11.83 -13.10
CA TRP A 120 -14.29 10.77 -13.40
C TRP A 120 -15.45 10.60 -12.40
N SER A 121 -15.41 11.20 -11.22
CA SER A 121 -16.42 10.99 -10.16
C SER A 121 -17.81 11.48 -10.55
N GLU A 122 -18.83 10.67 -10.22
CA GLU A 122 -20.24 11.01 -10.36
C GLU A 122 -20.76 11.89 -9.20
N GLU A 123 -19.96 12.05 -8.14
CA GLU A 123 -20.31 12.80 -6.92
C GLU A 123 -19.34 13.96 -6.65
N PRO A 124 -19.24 14.96 -7.55
CA PRO A 124 -18.23 16.03 -7.45
C PRO A 124 -18.32 16.84 -6.15
N ASP A 125 -19.52 17.01 -5.61
CA ASP A 125 -19.72 17.71 -4.32
C ASP A 125 -19.11 16.93 -3.14
N ALA A 126 -19.10 15.60 -3.19
CA ALA A 126 -18.46 14.76 -2.17
C ALA A 126 -16.94 14.88 -2.27
N VAL A 127 -16.41 14.84 -3.49
CA VAL A 127 -14.97 15.03 -3.76
C VAL A 127 -14.48 16.40 -3.27
N ASP A 128 -15.25 17.46 -3.47
CA ASP A 128 -14.88 18.80 -3.00
C ASP A 128 -14.95 18.96 -1.47
N ARG A 129 -15.86 18.24 -0.81
CA ARG A 129 -15.88 18.15 0.66
C ARG A 129 -14.69 17.35 1.19
N ALA A 130 -14.37 16.20 0.58
CA ALA A 130 -13.17 15.41 0.91
C ALA A 130 -11.90 16.26 0.74
N ALA A 131 -11.76 16.94 -0.40
CA ALA A 131 -10.68 17.89 -0.66
C ALA A 131 -10.57 18.96 0.44
N SER A 132 -11.71 19.53 0.86
CA SER A 132 -11.73 20.55 1.93
C SER A 132 -11.30 19.99 3.28
N ALA A 133 -11.76 18.80 3.66
CA ALA A 133 -11.32 18.12 4.87
C ALA A 133 -9.82 17.81 4.85
N LEU A 134 -9.28 17.38 3.70
CA LEU A 134 -7.85 17.12 3.53
C LEU A 134 -7.00 18.39 3.61
N ARG A 135 -7.49 19.53 3.10
CA ARG A 135 -6.82 20.84 3.28
C ARG A 135 -6.71 21.23 4.75
N GLU A 136 -7.74 20.97 5.55
CA GLU A 136 -7.73 21.25 7.00
C GLU A 136 -6.65 20.43 7.73
N LEU A 137 -6.29 19.24 7.21
CA LEU A 137 -5.19 18.41 7.71
C LEU A 137 -3.81 18.85 7.20
N GLY A 138 -3.76 19.88 6.33
CA GLY A 138 -2.53 20.44 5.76
C GLY A 138 -2.10 19.82 4.43
N VAL A 139 -2.96 19.04 3.76
CA VAL A 139 -2.68 18.54 2.41
C VAL A 139 -2.82 19.68 1.40
N ALA A 140 -1.81 19.88 0.56
CA ALA A 140 -1.74 20.99 -0.41
C ALA A 140 -2.57 20.72 -1.69
N ILE A 141 -3.89 20.56 -1.56
CA ILE A 141 -4.79 20.13 -2.65
C ILE A 141 -4.75 21.03 -3.89
N ASP A 142 -4.57 22.35 -3.73
CA ASP A 142 -4.69 23.32 -4.84
C ASP A 142 -3.36 23.61 -5.58
N GLY A 143 -2.33 22.78 -5.40
CA GLY A 143 -1.09 22.91 -6.17
C GLY A 143 -1.15 22.22 -7.55
N GLU A 144 -0.02 22.18 -8.26
CA GLU A 144 0.21 21.35 -9.46
C GLU A 144 -0.46 19.95 -9.39
N ALA A 145 -1.18 19.54 -10.43
CA ALA A 145 -1.81 18.22 -10.41
C ALA A 145 -0.74 17.13 -10.26
N ILE A 146 -0.98 16.18 -9.36
CA ILE A 146 -0.18 14.95 -9.27
C ILE A 146 -1.02 13.90 -9.95
N GLU A 147 -0.51 13.35 -11.03
CA GLU A 147 -1.10 12.19 -11.68
C GLU A 147 -0.70 10.94 -10.90
N LEU A 148 -1.69 10.15 -10.49
CA LEU A 148 -1.45 8.80 -10.00
C LEU A 148 -1.30 7.91 -11.23
N ASP A 149 -0.17 7.22 -11.33
CA ASP A 149 0.11 6.33 -12.44
C ASP A 149 -0.09 4.89 -11.98
N PHE A 150 -1.22 4.30 -12.37
CA PHE A 150 -1.56 2.91 -12.05
C PHE A 150 -0.70 1.89 -12.78
N GLU A 151 0.19 2.33 -13.67
CA GLU A 151 1.21 1.49 -14.32
C GLU A 151 2.62 1.76 -13.78
N ALA A 152 2.78 2.69 -12.83
CA ALA A 152 4.09 3.07 -12.33
C ALA A 152 4.79 1.91 -11.62
N ARG A 153 6.01 1.63 -12.11
CA ARG A 153 6.93 0.66 -11.54
C ARG A 153 7.95 1.38 -10.66
N ALA A 154 8.36 0.73 -9.57
CA ALA A 154 9.51 1.16 -8.77
C ALA A 154 10.54 0.04 -8.73
N ALA A 155 11.83 0.39 -8.84
CA ALA A 155 12.91 -0.61 -8.87
C ALA A 155 13.01 -1.46 -7.59
N TRP A 156 12.39 -1.01 -6.49
CA TRP A 156 12.32 -1.72 -5.21
C TRP A 156 11.04 -2.56 -5.04
N LEU A 157 10.08 -2.48 -5.97
CA LEU A 157 8.93 -3.38 -6.01
C LEU A 157 9.29 -4.71 -6.70
N PRO A 158 8.52 -5.79 -6.45
CA PRO A 158 8.61 -6.99 -7.26
C PRO A 158 8.37 -6.69 -8.75
N PRO A 159 9.08 -7.35 -9.67
CA PRO A 159 8.76 -7.26 -11.10
C PRO A 159 7.37 -7.83 -11.38
N ILE A 160 6.76 -7.35 -12.45
CA ILE A 160 5.45 -7.81 -12.92
C ILE A 160 5.64 -8.81 -14.06
N GLU A 161 4.62 -9.63 -14.36
CA GLU A 161 4.73 -10.86 -15.17
C GLU A 161 5.60 -10.73 -16.44
N GLU A 162 5.50 -9.64 -17.19
CA GLU A 162 6.28 -9.39 -18.41
C GLU A 162 7.81 -9.37 -18.20
N ASP A 163 8.26 -9.03 -16.99
CA ASP A 163 9.67 -8.87 -16.62
C ASP A 163 10.16 -9.99 -15.67
N VAL A 164 9.32 -10.97 -15.34
CA VAL A 164 9.65 -12.02 -14.35
C VAL A 164 10.46 -13.15 -15.03
N GLU A 165 11.73 -13.27 -14.66
CA GLU A 165 12.56 -14.44 -14.98
C GLU A 165 12.12 -15.71 -14.22
N ASP A 166 12.56 -16.88 -14.65
CA ASP A 166 12.29 -18.16 -13.97
C ASP A 166 12.74 -18.17 -12.49
N VAL A 167 12.02 -18.88 -11.62
CA VAL A 167 12.32 -18.94 -10.17
C VAL A 167 13.75 -19.44 -9.90
N GLU A 168 14.28 -20.35 -10.74
CA GLU A 168 15.66 -20.84 -10.68
C GLU A 168 16.70 -19.72 -10.80
N VAL A 169 16.42 -18.70 -11.62
CA VAL A 169 17.32 -17.56 -11.82
C VAL A 169 17.47 -16.80 -10.51
N TYR A 170 16.35 -16.48 -9.86
CA TYR A 170 16.37 -15.75 -8.60
C TYR A 170 16.94 -16.57 -7.44
N LEU A 171 16.65 -17.88 -7.39
CA LEU A 171 17.26 -18.76 -6.38
C LEU A 171 18.80 -18.82 -6.54
N ALA A 172 19.31 -18.84 -7.77
CA ALA A 172 20.75 -18.79 -8.02
C ALA A 172 21.38 -17.42 -7.66
N MET A 173 20.59 -16.35 -7.68
CA MET A 173 21.04 -15.00 -7.32
C MET A 173 21.17 -14.77 -5.81
N LEU A 174 20.61 -15.64 -4.95
CA LEU A 174 20.69 -15.48 -3.47
C LEU A 174 22.13 -15.35 -2.93
N ASP A 175 23.13 -15.86 -3.65
CA ASP A 175 24.54 -15.76 -3.27
C ASP A 175 25.28 -14.57 -3.91
N THR A 176 24.72 -13.93 -4.94
CA THR A 176 25.43 -12.93 -5.76
C THR A 176 24.74 -11.56 -5.79
N ASP A 177 23.41 -11.53 -5.86
CA ASP A 177 22.59 -10.33 -5.80
C ASP A 177 21.31 -10.63 -5.02
N ARG A 178 21.41 -10.52 -3.69
CA ARG A 178 20.31 -10.86 -2.77
C ARG A 178 19.10 -9.96 -2.93
N ASP A 179 19.31 -8.70 -3.31
CA ASP A 179 18.21 -7.74 -3.41
C ASP A 179 17.43 -7.99 -4.70
N ALA A 180 18.10 -8.29 -5.82
CA ALA A 180 17.42 -8.73 -7.03
C ALA A 180 16.72 -10.09 -6.84
N ALA A 181 17.38 -11.05 -6.18
CA ALA A 181 16.79 -12.33 -5.84
C ALA A 181 15.50 -12.17 -5.05
N GLU A 182 15.53 -11.38 -3.97
CA GLU A 182 14.36 -11.12 -3.12
C GLU A 182 13.18 -10.56 -3.90
N ARG A 183 13.38 -9.52 -4.71
CA ARG A 183 12.30 -8.91 -5.51
C ARG A 183 11.69 -9.91 -6.48
N GLY A 184 12.51 -10.69 -7.18
CA GLY A 184 12.03 -11.73 -8.08
C GLY A 184 11.29 -12.85 -7.36
N LEU A 185 11.80 -13.30 -6.21
CA LEU A 185 11.12 -14.31 -5.40
C LEU A 185 9.79 -13.79 -4.83
N LEU A 186 9.67 -12.50 -4.50
CA LEU A 186 8.39 -11.89 -4.13
C LEU A 186 7.37 -11.98 -5.27
N ALA A 187 7.79 -11.72 -6.52
CA ALA A 187 6.90 -11.87 -7.68
C ALA A 187 6.44 -13.34 -7.87
N HIS A 188 7.35 -14.31 -7.69
CA HIS A 188 6.99 -15.73 -7.74
C HIS A 188 6.09 -16.17 -6.58
N ARG A 189 6.27 -15.62 -5.39
CA ARG A 189 5.35 -15.83 -4.25
C ARG A 189 3.94 -15.34 -4.58
N MET A 190 3.81 -14.20 -5.26
CA MET A 190 2.54 -13.65 -5.74
C MET A 190 1.90 -14.53 -6.83
N GLN A 191 2.66 -15.46 -7.41
CA GLN A 191 2.17 -16.51 -8.31
C GLN A 191 2.02 -17.87 -7.60
N HIS A 192 2.00 -17.87 -6.27
CA HIS A 192 1.90 -19.07 -5.41
C HIS A 192 3.05 -20.09 -5.55
N ASP A 193 4.26 -19.65 -5.92
CA ASP A 193 5.41 -20.56 -5.94
C ASP A 193 5.90 -20.89 -4.50
N GLU A 194 5.82 -22.17 -4.15
CA GLU A 194 6.20 -22.67 -2.82
C GLU A 194 7.71 -22.54 -2.55
N ARG A 195 8.55 -22.68 -3.57
CA ARG A 195 10.02 -22.58 -3.44
C ARG A 195 10.41 -21.14 -3.19
N ALA A 196 9.76 -20.19 -3.86
CA ALA A 196 9.96 -18.78 -3.61
C ALA A 196 9.53 -18.39 -2.19
N THR A 197 8.39 -18.92 -1.73
CA THR A 197 7.90 -18.73 -0.36
C THR A 197 8.91 -19.23 0.68
N GLU A 198 9.43 -20.45 0.52
CA GLU A 198 10.42 -21.01 1.44
C GLU A 198 11.73 -20.20 1.45
N ALA A 199 12.21 -19.80 0.27
CA ALA A 199 13.44 -19.01 0.13
C ALA A 199 13.31 -17.63 0.78
N LEU A 200 12.17 -16.95 0.60
CA LEU A 200 11.89 -15.67 1.25
C LEU A 200 11.82 -15.81 2.77
N ASP A 201 11.12 -16.82 3.29
CA ASP A 201 11.04 -17.06 4.74
C ASP A 201 12.43 -17.34 5.35
N GLN A 202 13.34 -17.97 4.60
CA GLN A 202 14.73 -18.13 5.03
C GLN A 202 15.51 -16.81 4.98
N LEU A 203 15.34 -16.01 3.92
CA LEU A 203 16.00 -14.73 3.74
C LEU A 203 15.57 -13.71 4.81
N ASP A 204 14.27 -13.57 5.06
CA ASP A 204 13.70 -12.69 6.07
C ASP A 204 14.22 -13.04 7.47
N ARG A 205 14.23 -14.34 7.82
CA ARG A 205 14.79 -14.81 9.08
C ARG A 205 16.28 -14.51 9.21
N ALA A 206 17.06 -14.68 8.14
CA ALA A 206 18.49 -14.38 8.14
C ALA A 206 18.77 -12.87 8.29
N ARG A 207 17.89 -12.01 7.75
CA ARG A 207 17.97 -10.54 7.85
C ARG A 207 17.33 -9.99 9.13
N GLY A 208 16.60 -10.81 9.88
CA GLY A 208 15.83 -10.38 11.04
C GLY A 208 14.62 -9.51 10.67
N TRP A 209 14.18 -9.61 9.42
CA TRP A 209 13.05 -8.88 8.87
C TRP A 209 11.74 -9.58 9.23
N ARG A 210 10.70 -8.78 9.47
CA ARG A 210 9.38 -9.28 9.87
C ARG A 210 8.32 -8.48 9.13
N PRO A 211 7.64 -9.07 8.14
CA PRO A 211 6.49 -8.43 7.53
C PRO A 211 5.36 -8.25 8.54
N PRO A 212 4.47 -7.25 8.35
CA PRO A 212 3.19 -7.24 9.05
C PRO A 212 2.42 -8.52 8.71
N ARG A 213 1.75 -9.10 9.70
CA ARG A 213 0.90 -10.29 9.52
C ARG A 213 -0.35 -10.12 10.34
N ALA A 214 -1.45 -10.76 9.94
CA ALA A 214 -2.61 -10.93 10.80
C ALA A 214 -2.16 -11.44 12.18
N LEU A 215 -2.71 -10.85 13.23
CA LEU A 215 -2.43 -11.30 14.59
C LEU A 215 -3.25 -12.56 14.85
N ASP A 216 -2.59 -13.63 15.26
CA ASP A 216 -3.28 -14.82 15.76
C ASP A 216 -4.09 -14.44 17.01
N ASP A 217 -5.43 -14.47 16.92
CA ASP A 217 -6.37 -14.23 18.03
C ASP A 217 -6.25 -15.28 19.16
#